data_AF-A0A920T7Z8-F1
#
_entry.id   AF-A0A920T7Z8-F1
#
_cell.length_a   1.000
_cell.length_b   1.000
_cell.length_c   1.000
_cell.angle_alpha   90.00
_cell.angle_beta   90.00
_cell.angle_gamma   90.00
#
_symmetry.space_group_name_H-M   'P 1'
#
loop_
_entity.id
_entity.type
_entity.pdbx_description
1 polymer ?
#
loop_
_entity_poly.entity_id
_entity_poly.type
_entity_poly.pdbx_seq_one_letter_code
_entity_poly.pdbx_strand_id
1 'polypeptide(L)'
;MRVIAVDKHAPEKPDEVDKLWPLDRLNDLCGEADVVMIACPATSETQGLIGAEQLALMKPTGIIVNIARGGIIDEPALIECLTEGRIAGAGLDVTKIEPLPEDDPLWDTPRFGHHSAHRRLVE
;
A
#
# COMPACT_ATOMS: atom_id res chain seq x y z
N MET A 1 17.97 -4.83 -7.34
CA MET A 1 16.95 -3.92 -6.80
C MET A 1 17.52 -3.29 -5.56
N ARG A 2 17.23 -2.00 -5.29
CA ARG A 2 17.59 -1.37 -4.03
C ARG A 2 16.43 -1.54 -3.05
N VAL A 3 16.70 -1.98 -1.83
CA VAL A 3 15.71 -2.28 -0.78
C VAL A 3 15.87 -1.30 0.36
N ILE A 4 14.85 -0.47 0.57
CA ILE A 4 14.72 0.40 1.74
C ILE A 4 13.52 -0.08 2.56
N ALA A 5 13.67 -0.12 3.88
CA ALA A 5 12.64 -0.60 4.80
C ALA A 5 12.43 0.40 5.92
N VAL A 6 11.19 0.45 6.41
CA VAL A 6 10.82 1.14 7.63
C VAL A 6 10.25 0.10 8.58
N ASP A 7 10.79 0.03 9.78
CA ASP A 7 10.31 -0.85 10.84
C ASP A 7 10.45 -0.15 12.19
N LYS A 8 9.36 -0.12 12.96
CA LYS A 8 9.35 0.51 14.29
C LYS A 8 10.10 -0.29 15.36
N HIS A 9 10.30 -1.59 15.13
CA HIS A 9 10.78 -2.55 16.14
C HIS A 9 12.09 -3.23 15.75
N ALA A 10 12.54 -3.11 14.50
CA ALA A 10 13.73 -3.83 14.04
C ALA A 10 14.99 -3.31 14.76
N PRO A 11 15.68 -4.15 15.55
CA PRO A 11 16.87 -3.74 16.29
C PRO A 11 18.11 -3.69 15.38
N GLU A 12 18.15 -4.50 14.31
CA GLU A 12 19.28 -4.63 13.40
C GLU A 12 18.80 -4.73 11.94
N LYS A 13 19.59 -4.16 11.02
CA LYS A 13 19.30 -4.16 9.58
C LYS A 13 19.76 -5.49 8.96
N PRO A 14 18.87 -6.26 8.28
CA PRO A 14 19.27 -7.43 7.51
C PRO A 14 20.30 -7.09 6.41
N ASP A 15 21.07 -8.08 5.97
CA ASP A 15 22.08 -7.89 4.93
C ASP A 15 21.45 -7.55 3.57
N GLU A 16 20.24 -8.07 3.30
CA GLU A 16 19.49 -7.88 2.07
C GLU A 16 18.80 -6.50 1.99
N VAL A 17 18.77 -5.74 3.08
CA VAL A 17 18.16 -4.41 3.16
C VAL A 17 19.27 -3.36 3.08
N ASP A 18 19.23 -2.48 2.07
CA ASP A 18 20.23 -1.42 1.92
C ASP A 18 20.10 -0.34 3.00
N LYS A 19 18.87 0.02 3.38
CA LYS A 19 18.58 0.98 4.46
C LYS A 19 17.38 0.51 5.29
N LEU A 20 17.56 0.46 6.60
CA LEU A 20 16.47 0.27 7.56
C LEU A 20 16.32 1.57 8.35
N TRP A 21 15.11 2.11 8.34
CA TRP A 21 14.79 3.37 8.99
C TRP A 21 13.72 3.21 10.07
N PRO A 22 13.71 4.10 11.08
CA PRO A 22 12.58 4.22 11.99
C PRO A 22 11.31 4.73 11.29
N LEU A 23 10.15 4.56 11.95
CA LEU A 23 8.83 4.86 11.40
C LEU A 23 8.63 6.33 10.99
N ASP A 24 9.29 7.27 11.65
CA ASP A 24 9.24 8.69 11.33
C ASP A 24 9.85 9.05 9.96
N ARG A 25 10.55 8.10 9.32
CA ARG A 25 11.08 8.22 7.95
C ARG A 25 10.17 7.59 6.88
N LEU A 26 8.95 7.19 7.22
CA LEU A 26 8.00 6.61 6.26
C LEU A 26 7.79 7.52 5.03
N ASN A 27 7.64 8.82 5.25
CA ASN A 27 7.47 9.78 4.17
C ASN A 27 8.66 9.81 3.20
N ASP A 28 9.88 9.71 3.73
CA ASP A 28 11.09 9.64 2.88
C ASP A 28 11.12 8.34 2.07
N LEU A 29 10.68 7.22 2.66
CA LEU A 29 10.54 5.95 1.94
C LEU A 29 9.54 6.08 0.79
N CYS A 30 8.37 6.66 1.05
CA CYS A 30 7.33 6.88 0.02
C CYS A 30 7.85 7.73 -1.15
N GLY A 31 8.62 8.79 -0.87
CA GLY A 31 9.21 9.65 -1.90
C GLY A 31 10.33 8.99 -2.71
N GLU A 32 11.03 8.03 -2.14
CA GLU A 32 12.18 7.39 -2.78
C GLU A 32 11.81 6.12 -3.58
N ALA A 33 10.79 5.40 -3.14
CA ALA A 33 10.46 4.08 -3.66
C ALA A 33 9.75 4.12 -5.03
N ASP A 34 10.14 3.20 -5.92
CA ASP A 34 9.37 2.90 -7.13
C ASP A 34 8.25 1.88 -6.84
N VAL A 35 8.41 1.07 -5.79
CA VAL A 35 7.39 0.14 -5.29
C VAL A 35 7.35 0.21 -3.76
N VAL A 36 6.18 0.48 -3.20
CA VAL A 36 5.94 0.46 -1.74
C VAL A 36 5.17 -0.81 -1.40
N MET A 37 5.77 -1.68 -0.59
CA MET A 37 5.15 -2.93 -0.16
C MET A 37 4.84 -2.89 1.33
N ILE A 38 3.59 -3.18 1.69
CA ILE A 38 3.10 -3.15 3.07
C ILE A 38 3.04 -4.58 3.61
N ALA A 39 3.80 -4.81 4.68
CA ALA A 39 3.86 -6.09 5.39
C ALA A 39 3.79 -5.94 6.93
N CYS A 40 3.38 -4.76 7.43
CA CYS A 40 3.26 -4.51 8.87
C CYS A 40 1.93 -5.05 9.44
N PRO A 41 1.86 -5.41 10.74
CA PRO A 41 0.62 -5.83 11.36
C PRO A 41 -0.40 -4.70 11.44
N ALA A 42 -1.70 -5.04 11.41
CA ALA A 42 -2.77 -4.10 11.73
C ALA A 42 -2.83 -3.87 13.25
N THR A 43 -2.67 -2.61 13.64
CA THR A 43 -2.72 -2.11 15.01
C THR A 43 -3.39 -0.73 14.99
N SER A 44 -3.71 -0.17 16.15
CA SER A 44 -4.22 1.20 16.23
C SER A 44 -3.25 2.25 15.65
N GLU A 45 -1.94 1.99 15.68
CA GLU A 45 -0.91 2.88 15.13
C GLU A 45 -0.76 2.74 13.61
N THR A 46 -1.11 1.59 13.04
CA THR A 46 -0.95 1.31 11.60
C THR A 46 -2.25 1.46 10.81
N GLN A 47 -3.36 1.76 11.48
CA GLN A 47 -4.64 2.05 10.85
C GLN A 47 -4.54 3.36 10.05
N GLY A 48 -4.75 3.29 8.74
CA GLY A 48 -4.61 4.44 7.84
C GLY A 48 -3.17 4.99 7.77
N LEU A 49 -2.16 4.16 8.08
CA LEU A 49 -0.75 4.55 8.02
C LEU A 49 -0.35 5.10 6.65
N ILE A 50 -0.94 4.55 5.60
CA ILE A 50 -0.82 5.09 4.25
C ILE A 50 -2.10 5.87 3.92
N GLY A 51 -2.02 7.19 4.10
CA GLY A 51 -3.08 8.13 3.74
C GLY A 51 -2.74 8.96 2.49
N ALA A 52 -3.53 10.01 2.26
CA ALA A 52 -3.34 10.93 1.14
C ALA A 52 -1.94 11.57 1.11
N GLU A 53 -1.33 11.84 2.28
CA GLU A 53 0.01 12.40 2.38
C GLU A 53 1.07 11.44 1.81
N GLN A 54 1.11 10.19 2.30
CA GLN A 54 2.08 9.19 1.85
C GLN A 54 1.90 8.88 0.36
N LEU A 55 0.65 8.78 -0.09
CA LEU A 55 0.32 8.56 -1.50
C LEU A 55 0.76 9.72 -2.40
N ALA A 56 0.63 10.97 -1.95
CA ALA A 56 1.06 12.16 -2.70
C ALA A 56 2.58 12.30 -2.79
N LEU A 57 3.33 11.70 -1.86
CA LEU A 57 4.79 11.67 -1.89
C LEU A 57 5.33 10.65 -2.90
N MET A 58 4.56 9.61 -3.21
CA MET A 58 5.00 8.58 -4.16
C MET A 58 5.26 9.16 -5.56
N LYS A 59 6.16 8.50 -6.27
CA LYS A 59 6.46 8.84 -7.68
C LYS A 59 5.23 8.61 -8.56
N PRO A 60 5.06 9.37 -9.66
CA PRO A 60 4.06 9.09 -10.69
C PRO A 60 4.16 7.68 -11.30
N THR A 61 5.37 7.11 -11.32
CA THR A 61 5.64 5.74 -11.75
C THR A 61 5.48 4.69 -10.64
N GLY A 62 5.16 5.14 -9.42
CA GLY A 62 5.14 4.32 -8.22
C GLY A 62 3.99 3.32 -8.20
N ILE A 63 4.22 2.16 -7.60
CA ILE A 63 3.20 1.14 -7.36
C ILE A 63 3.12 0.87 -5.86
N ILE A 64 1.90 0.79 -5.32
CA ILE A 64 1.69 0.37 -3.93
C ILE A 64 1.10 -1.03 -3.86
N VAL A 65 1.61 -1.87 -2.95
CA VAL A 65 1.18 -3.25 -2.76
C VAL A 65 0.82 -3.49 -1.30
N ASN A 66 -0.38 -3.99 -1.03
CA ASN A 66 -0.81 -4.39 0.31
C ASN A 66 -1.10 -5.89 0.37
N ILE A 67 -0.28 -6.60 1.13
CA ILE A 67 -0.46 -8.03 1.47
C ILE A 67 -0.70 -8.23 2.97
N ALA A 68 -0.92 -7.15 3.71
CA ALA A 68 -1.03 -7.16 5.15
C ALA A 68 -2.50 -7.19 5.60
N ARG A 69 -3.11 -6.01 5.79
CA ARG A 69 -4.53 -5.84 6.13
C ARG A 69 -5.06 -4.59 5.46
N GLY A 70 -6.32 -4.62 5.00
CA GLY A 70 -6.91 -3.51 4.25
C GLY A 70 -6.92 -2.18 5.01
N GLY A 71 -7.18 -2.21 6.32
CA GLY A 71 -7.22 -1.00 7.15
C GLY A 71 -5.91 -0.22 7.28
N ILE A 72 -4.79 -0.71 6.74
CA ILE A 72 -3.50 0.00 6.77
C ILE A 72 -3.47 1.13 5.73
N ILE A 73 -4.19 0.96 4.61
CA ILE A 73 -4.36 2.00 3.60
C ILE A 73 -5.70 2.70 3.83
N ASP A 74 -5.70 4.03 3.72
CA ASP A 74 -6.93 4.79 3.52
C ASP A 74 -7.44 4.57 2.09
N GLU A 75 -8.34 3.60 1.90
CA GLU A 75 -8.88 3.22 0.59
C GLU A 75 -9.53 4.37 -0.18
N PRO A 76 -10.36 5.24 0.42
CA PRO A 76 -10.82 6.47 -0.24
C PRO A 76 -9.68 7.32 -0.82
N ALA A 77 -8.62 7.56 -0.05
CA ALA A 77 -7.46 8.32 -0.53
C ALA A 77 -6.71 7.58 -1.65
N LEU A 78 -6.63 6.25 -1.59
CA LEU A 78 -6.05 5.43 -2.64
C LEU A 78 -6.86 5.52 -3.94
N ILE A 79 -8.19 5.41 -3.88
CA ILE A 79 -9.09 5.51 -5.03
C ILE A 79 -8.92 6.88 -5.71
N GLU A 80 -8.92 7.97 -4.94
CA GLU A 80 -8.67 9.32 -5.48
C GLU A 80 -7.31 9.40 -6.16
N CYS A 81 -6.25 8.97 -5.48
CA CYS A 81 -4.88 8.99 -6.00
C CYS A 81 -4.72 8.22 -7.32
N LEU A 82 -5.33 7.03 -7.42
CA LEU A 82 -5.33 6.21 -8.62
C LEU A 82 -6.16 6.81 -9.76
N THR A 83 -7.35 7.34 -9.42
CA THR A 83 -8.27 8.00 -10.36
C THR A 83 -7.62 9.22 -11.01
N GLU A 84 -6.89 10.00 -10.23
CA GLU A 84 -6.13 11.16 -10.72
C GLU A 84 -4.83 10.77 -11.42
N GLY A 85 -4.42 9.50 -11.38
CA GLY A 85 -3.18 9.02 -11.97
C GLY A 85 -1.93 9.57 -11.29
N ARG A 86 -2.00 9.90 -9.99
CA ARG A 86 -0.84 10.36 -9.21
C ARG A 86 0.20 9.27 -8.98
N ILE A 87 -0.21 8.01 -9.01
CA ILE A 87 0.67 6.83 -9.00
C ILE A 87 0.32 5.89 -10.16
N ALA A 88 1.24 5.00 -10.52
CA ALA A 88 1.09 4.11 -11.66
C ALA A 88 0.10 2.98 -11.43
N GLY A 89 -0.09 2.55 -10.18
CA GLY A 89 -1.11 1.56 -9.82
C GLY A 89 -1.03 1.06 -8.39
N ALA A 90 -1.98 0.19 -8.05
CA ALA A 90 -2.05 -0.49 -6.76
C ALA A 90 -2.37 -1.98 -6.92
N GLY A 91 -1.68 -2.82 -6.15
CA GLY A 91 -1.93 -4.25 -6.02
C GLY A 91 -2.44 -4.57 -4.61
N LEU A 92 -3.72 -4.90 -4.46
CA LEU A 92 -4.29 -5.24 -3.14
C LEU A 92 -4.70 -6.71 -3.10
N ASP A 93 -4.12 -7.45 -2.15
CA ASP A 93 -4.56 -8.80 -1.76
C ASP A 93 -5.65 -8.75 -0.69
N VAL A 94 -5.67 -7.65 0.08
CA VAL A 94 -6.54 -7.40 1.23
C VAL A 94 -7.28 -6.07 1.07
N THR A 95 -8.51 -6.00 1.56
CA THR A 95 -9.34 -4.78 1.54
C THR A 95 -9.97 -4.54 2.92
N LYS A 96 -10.48 -3.33 3.17
CA LYS A 96 -11.01 -2.94 4.48
C LYS A 96 -12.22 -3.79 4.86
N ILE A 97 -13.06 -4.10 3.87
CA ILE A 97 -14.17 -5.03 3.97
C ILE A 97 -13.84 -6.23 3.09
N GLU A 98 -13.98 -7.43 3.65
CA GLU A 98 -13.75 -8.71 2.96
C GLU A 98 -14.97 -9.64 3.15
N PRO A 99 -15.50 -10.23 2.06
CA PRO A 99 -15.12 -10.01 0.66
C PRO A 99 -15.37 -8.57 0.22
N LEU A 100 -14.60 -8.09 -0.77
CA LEU A 100 -14.81 -6.76 -1.35
C LEU A 100 -16.25 -6.68 -1.90
N PRO A 101 -17.10 -5.75 -1.41
CA PRO A 101 -18.48 -5.64 -1.87
C PRO A 101 -18.57 -5.48 -3.39
N GLU A 102 -19.62 -6.01 -4.01
CA GLU A 102 -19.78 -5.97 -5.48
C GLU A 102 -19.94 -4.53 -6.02
N ASP A 103 -20.45 -3.62 -5.19
CA ASP A 103 -20.67 -2.21 -5.48
C ASP A 103 -19.49 -1.31 -5.04
N ASP A 104 -18.38 -1.92 -4.59
CA ASP A 104 -17.23 -1.14 -4.13
C ASP A 104 -16.52 -0.43 -5.30
N PRO A 105 -16.23 0.88 -5.19
CA PRO A 105 -15.59 1.67 -6.25
C PRO A 105 -14.19 1.19 -6.63
N LEU A 106 -13.51 0.40 -5.79
CA LEU A 106 -12.22 -0.19 -6.15
C LEU A 106 -12.31 -1.01 -7.43
N TRP A 107 -13.42 -1.72 -7.69
CA TRP A 107 -13.57 -2.54 -8.90
C TRP A 107 -13.42 -1.77 -10.20
N ASP A 108 -13.88 -0.52 -10.23
CA ASP A 108 -13.86 0.35 -11.41
C ASP A 108 -12.71 1.38 -11.37
N THR A 109 -11.91 1.36 -10.30
CA THR A 109 -10.79 2.29 -10.15
C THR A 109 -9.72 2.00 -11.20
N PRO A 110 -9.32 2.99 -12.02
CA PRO A 110 -8.28 2.79 -13.01
C PRO A 110 -6.95 2.47 -12.31
N ARG A 111 -6.08 1.67 -12.95
CA ARG A 111 -4.76 1.29 -12.41
C ARG A 111 -4.82 0.44 -11.13
N PHE A 112 -5.99 -0.07 -10.78
CA PHE A 112 -6.17 -1.02 -9.70
C PHE A 112 -6.05 -2.47 -10.21
N GLY A 113 -5.15 -3.23 -9.59
CA GLY A 113 -5.02 -4.67 -9.77
C GLY A 113 -5.44 -5.40 -8.51
N HIS A 114 -6.59 -6.06 -8.52
CA HIS A 114 -7.00 -6.95 -7.43
C HIS A 114 -6.58 -8.39 -7.73
N HIS A 115 -5.88 -9.03 -6.80
CA HIS A 115 -5.40 -10.40 -6.94
C HIS A 115 -5.78 -11.29 -5.76
N SER A 116 -6.96 -11.09 -5.17
CA SER A 116 -7.53 -12.10 -4.26
C SER A 116 -8.16 -13.24 -5.07
N ALA A 117 -7.95 -14.48 -4.60
CA ALA A 117 -8.47 -15.71 -5.22
C ALA A 117 -10.01 -15.84 -5.21
N HIS A 118 -10.73 -14.81 -4.74
CA HIS A 118 -12.19 -14.79 -4.64
C HIS A 118 -12.88 -14.13 -5.85
N ARG A 119 -12.12 -13.70 -6.87
CA ARG A 119 -12.68 -13.20 -8.12
C ARG A 119 -13.34 -14.34 -8.92
N ARG A 120 -14.68 -14.41 -8.84
CA ARG A 120 -15.61 -15.21 -9.67
C ARG A 120 -15.54 -16.74 -9.54
N LEU A 121 -16.23 -17.28 -8.52
CA LEU A 121 -16.88 -18.61 -8.58
C LEU A 121 -18.42 -18.48 -8.75
N VAL A 122 -18.90 -17.33 -9.21
CA VAL A 122 -20.32 -17.12 -9.53
C VAL A 122 -20.41 -16.64 -10.96
N GLU A 123 -20.22 -17.58 -11.88
CA GLU A 123 -20.87 -17.73 -13.19
C GLU A 123 -20.38 -19.03 -13.85
#